data_AF-A0A0S3UEW9-F1
#
_entry.id   AF-A0A0S3UEW9-F1
#
_cell.length_a   1.000
_cell.length_b   1.000
_cell.length_c   1.000
_cell.angle_alpha   90.00
_cell.angle_beta   90.00
_cell.angle_gamma   90.00
#
_symmetry.space_group_name_H-M   'P 1'
#
loop_
_entity.id
_entity.type
_entity.pdbx_description
1 polymer ?
#
loop_
_entity_poly.entity_id
_entity_poly.type
_entity_poly.pdbx_seq_one_letter_code
_entity_poly.pdbx_strand_id
1 'polypeptide(L)'
;MKVKGILRGRTIELIEAIDLPNETEIVIDIDEQQFITPEERRRRLNEFLNRPRTPEEQEAFDQLAANLENMDAEQQGMMELYYGSRDEYSVRSDRPLASFIGSAKGSFATPEEVDQFIRQERDAWES
;
A
#
# COMPACT_ATOMS: atom_id res chain seq x y z
N MET A 1 -17.24 0.13 -29.76
CA MET A 1 -15.85 0.40 -29.33
C MET A 1 -15.82 0.35 -27.80
N LYS A 2 -14.79 -0.22 -27.17
CA LYS A 2 -14.67 -0.22 -25.69
C LYS A 2 -13.61 0.79 -25.29
N VAL A 3 -13.96 1.74 -24.43
CA VAL A 3 -13.09 2.82 -24.01
C VAL A 3 -12.88 2.71 -22.51
N LYS A 4 -11.64 2.86 -22.05
CA LYS A 4 -11.32 2.84 -20.61
C LYS A 4 -11.24 4.27 -20.08
N GLY A 5 -11.82 4.46 -18.91
CA GLY A 5 -11.82 5.74 -18.21
C GLY A 5 -11.82 5.57 -16.69
N ILE A 6 -11.56 6.67 -15.99
CA ILE A 6 -11.61 6.76 -14.52
C ILE A 6 -12.80 7.64 -14.16
N LEU A 7 -13.72 7.11 -13.33
CA LEU A 7 -14.82 7.90 -12.78
C LEU A 7 -14.29 8.76 -11.61
N ARG A 8 -14.35 10.08 -11.76
CA ARG A 8 -14.07 11.07 -10.72
C ARG A 8 -15.35 11.83 -10.37
N GLY A 9 -16.02 11.39 -9.30
CA GLY A 9 -17.28 11.99 -8.87
C GLY A 9 -18.38 11.80 -9.91
N ARG A 10 -18.65 12.83 -10.72
CA ARG A 10 -19.66 12.83 -11.80
C ARG A 10 -19.05 12.86 -13.20
N THR A 11 -17.73 12.90 -13.30
CA THR A 11 -17.03 13.01 -14.58
C THR A 11 -16.28 11.71 -14.86
N ILE A 12 -16.38 11.19 -16.08
CA ILE A 12 -15.56 10.06 -16.54
C ILE A 12 -14.41 10.63 -17.36
N GLU A 13 -13.19 10.52 -16.85
CA GLU A 13 -11.97 10.89 -17.56
C GLU A 13 -11.53 9.71 -18.43
N LEU A 14 -11.42 9.90 -19.75
CA LEU A 14 -10.95 8.86 -20.65
C LEU A 14 -9.42 8.77 -20.56
N ILE A 15 -8.89 7.55 -20.52
CA ILE A 15 -7.44 7.30 -20.46
C ILE A 15 -6.80 7.52 -21.84
N GLU A 16 -7.60 7.39 -22.90
CA GLU A 16 -7.17 7.50 -24.30
C GLU A 16 -8.01 8.56 -25.02
N ALA A 17 -7.36 9.36 -25.87
CA ALA A 17 -8.04 10.30 -26.74
C ALA A 17 -8.70 9.54 -27.90
N ILE A 18 -9.94 9.90 -28.21
CA ILE A 18 -10.71 9.29 -29.29
C ILE A 18 -11.22 10.40 -30.19
N ASP A 19 -10.91 10.27 -31.49
CA ASP A 19 -11.41 11.17 -32.51
C ASP A 19 -12.84 10.79 -32.88
N LEU A 20 -13.81 11.43 -32.24
CA LEU A 20 -15.22 11.31 -32.58
C LEU A 20 -15.62 12.49 -33.50
N PRO A 21 -16.41 12.25 -34.56
CA PRO A 21 -16.92 13.33 -35.40
C PRO A 21 -17.80 14.28 -34.57
N ASN A 22 -17.75 15.57 -34.89
CA ASN A 22 -18.55 16.59 -34.19
C ASN A 22 -20.04 16.22 -34.22
N GLU A 23 -20.74 16.52 -33.12
CA GLU A 23 -22.17 16.22 -32.89
C GLU A 23 -22.51 14.74 -32.63
N THR A 24 -21.53 13.89 -32.31
CA THR A 24 -21.80 12.50 -31.91
C THR A 24 -22.34 12.41 -30.47
N GLU A 25 -23.55 11.89 -30.31
CA GLU A 25 -24.10 11.51 -29.00
C GLU A 25 -23.46 10.21 -28.51
N ILE A 26 -22.94 10.21 -27.28
CA ILE A 26 -22.30 9.05 -26.65
C ILE A 26 -23.22 8.53 -25.56
N VAL A 27 -23.77 7.33 -25.74
CA VAL A 27 -24.53 6.62 -24.72
C VAL A 27 -23.59 5.65 -24.01
N ILE A 28 -23.46 5.78 -22.69
CA ILE A 28 -22.64 4.91 -21.84
C ILE A 28 -23.58 4.01 -21.06
N ASP A 29 -23.60 2.72 -21.41
CA ASP A 29 -24.25 1.70 -20.59
C ASP A 29 -23.31 1.32 -19.44
N ILE A 30 -23.71 1.68 -18.22
CA ILE A 30 -23.01 1.28 -17.01
C ILE A 30 -23.69 0.03 -16.47
N ASP A 31 -23.07 -1.13 -16.68
CA ASP A 31 -23.47 -2.34 -15.99
C ASP A 31 -23.16 -2.17 -14.50
N GLU A 32 -24.19 -2.25 -13.64
CA GLU A 32 -23.99 -2.28 -12.20
C GLU A 32 -23.13 -3.49 -11.85
N GLN A 33 -21.85 -3.26 -11.57
CA GLN A 33 -21.00 -4.30 -11.03
C GLN A 33 -21.61 -4.73 -9.70
N GLN A 34 -21.93 -6.02 -9.57
CA GLN A 34 -22.46 -6.56 -8.32
C GLN A 34 -21.49 -6.23 -7.19
N PHE A 35 -21.87 -5.25 -6.36
CA PHE A 35 -21.14 -4.91 -5.17
C PHE A 35 -21.28 -6.08 -4.21
N ILE A 36 -20.27 -6.94 -4.18
CA ILE A 36 -20.14 -7.93 -3.12
C ILE A 36 -20.05 -7.13 -1.82
N THR A 37 -20.99 -7.39 -0.91
CA THR A 37 -21.01 -6.71 0.38
C THR A 37 -19.67 -6.93 1.09
N PRO A 38 -19.23 -5.99 1.96
CA PRO A 38 -17.99 -6.19 2.71
C PRO A 38 -17.97 -7.52 3.48
N GLU A 39 -19.11 -7.94 4.01
CA GLU A 39 -19.26 -9.22 4.71
C GLU A 39 -19.08 -10.42 3.80
N GLU A 40 -19.73 -10.43 2.63
CA GLU A 40 -19.60 -11.51 1.66
C GLU A 40 -18.18 -11.57 1.08
N ARG A 41 -17.53 -10.41 0.90
CA ARG A 41 -16.11 -10.32 0.50
C ARG A 41 -15.22 -10.96 1.56
N ARG A 42 -15.44 -10.63 2.84
CA ARG A 42 -14.69 -11.23 3.96
C ARG A 42 -14.91 -12.73 4.05
N ARG A 43 -16.15 -13.19 3.85
CA ARG A 43 -16.50 -14.62 3.81
C ARG A 43 -15.71 -15.34 2.71
N ARG A 44 -15.75 -14.83 1.48
CA ARG A 44 -15.02 -15.41 0.33
C ARG A 44 -13.50 -15.39 0.54
N LEU A 45 -12.96 -14.32 1.09
CA LEU A 45 -11.53 -14.24 1.39
C LEU A 45 -11.13 -15.28 2.44
N ASN A 46 -11.91 -15.42 3.51
CA ASN A 46 -11.68 -16.44 4.52
C ASN A 46 -11.78 -17.85 3.96
N GLU A 47 -12.75 -18.12 3.08
CA GLU A 47 -12.90 -19.40 2.41
C GLU A 47 -11.67 -19.71 1.53
N PHE A 48 -11.20 -18.72 0.77
CA PHE A 48 -10.02 -18.87 -0.07
C PHE A 48 -8.73 -19.08 0.72
N LEU A 49 -8.54 -18.38 1.84
CA LEU A 49 -7.32 -18.47 2.65
C LEU A 49 -7.26 -19.75 3.49
N ASN A 50 -8.41 -20.27 3.93
CA ASN A 50 -8.48 -21.43 4.81
C ASN A 50 -8.75 -22.76 4.07
N ARG A 51 -8.96 -22.74 2.75
CA ARG A 51 -9.07 -23.99 2.00
C ARG A 51 -7.73 -24.75 2.05
N PRO A 52 -7.76 -26.09 2.06
CA PRO A 52 -6.55 -26.87 1.91
C PRO A 52 -5.89 -26.52 0.57
N ARG A 53 -4.59 -26.24 0.60
CA ARG A 53 -3.80 -26.03 -0.61
C ARG A 53 -3.71 -27.34 -1.38
N THR A 54 -3.75 -27.23 -2.71
CA THR A 54 -3.39 -28.37 -3.56
C THR A 54 -1.89 -28.63 -3.50
N PRO A 55 -1.42 -29.85 -3.85
CA PRO A 55 0.00 -30.17 -3.88
C PRO A 55 0.82 -29.23 -4.79
N GLU A 56 0.27 -28.87 -5.95
CA GLU A 56 0.90 -27.94 -6.91
C GLU A 56 1.04 -26.54 -6.32
N GLU A 57 0.01 -26.05 -5.62
CA GLU A 57 0.07 -24.76 -4.93
C GLU A 57 1.10 -24.80 -3.81
N GLN A 58 1.15 -25.89 -3.03
CA GLN A 58 2.12 -26.03 -1.94
C GLN A 58 3.56 -25.98 -2.47
N GLU A 59 3.85 -26.71 -3.55
CA GLU A 59 5.17 -26.69 -4.19
C GLU A 59 5.54 -25.28 -4.69
N ALA A 60 4.59 -24.56 -5.32
CA ALA A 60 4.82 -23.19 -5.75
C ALA A 60 5.11 -22.22 -4.58
N PHE A 61 4.44 -22.41 -3.45
CA PHE A 61 4.73 -21.63 -2.23
C PHE A 61 6.10 -21.96 -1.64
N ASP A 62 6.49 -23.23 -1.64
CA ASP A 62 7.80 -23.67 -1.14
C ASP A 62 8.93 -23.14 -2.04
N GLN A 63 8.74 -23.15 -3.36
CA GLN A 63 9.67 -22.53 -4.33
C GLN A 63 9.78 -21.01 -4.12
N LEU A 64 8.65 -20.33 -3.88
CA LEU A 64 8.67 -18.88 -3.60
C LEU A 64 9.45 -18.57 -2.31
N ALA A 65 9.26 -19.37 -1.26
CA ALA A 65 9.98 -19.21 0.01
C ALA A 65 11.50 -19.43 -0.18
N ALA A 66 11.88 -20.51 -0.87
CA ALA A 66 13.28 -20.79 -1.19
C ALA A 66 13.91 -19.66 -2.02
N ASN A 67 13.18 -19.09 -2.97
CA ASN A 67 13.65 -17.96 -3.78
C ASN A 67 13.89 -16.70 -2.92
N LEU A 68 13.01 -16.42 -1.95
CA LEU A 68 13.19 -15.29 -1.02
C LEU A 68 14.41 -15.49 -0.12
N GLU A 69 14.63 -16.71 0.40
CA GLU A 69 15.82 -17.03 1.20
C GLU A 69 17.12 -16.85 0.39
N ASN A 70 17.11 -17.27 -0.87
CA ASN A 70 18.25 -17.08 -1.77
C ASN A 70 18.48 -15.59 -2.09
N MET A 71 17.43 -14.79 -2.27
CA MET A 71 17.54 -13.34 -2.46
C MET A 71 18.11 -12.64 -1.23
N ASP A 72 17.70 -13.04 -0.02
CA ASP A 72 18.26 -12.51 1.22
C ASP A 72 19.74 -12.88 1.36
N ALA A 73 20.13 -14.11 1.01
CA ALA A 73 21.52 -14.55 1.03
C ALA A 73 22.38 -13.81 -0.01
N GLU A 74 21.88 -13.60 -1.22
CA GLU A 74 22.55 -12.83 -2.26
C GLU A 74 22.69 -11.35 -1.87
N GLN A 75 21.63 -10.74 -1.30
CA GLN A 75 21.69 -9.37 -0.80
C GLN A 75 22.64 -9.23 0.38
N GLN A 76 22.67 -10.20 1.30
CA GLN A 76 23.63 -10.24 2.41
C GLN A 76 25.07 -10.40 1.90
N GLY A 77 25.32 -11.34 0.98
CA GLY A 77 26.64 -11.52 0.37
C GLY A 77 27.10 -10.30 -0.43
N MET A 78 26.18 -9.64 -1.15
CA MET A 78 26.46 -8.36 -1.81
C MET A 78 26.74 -7.23 -0.80
N MET A 79 25.97 -7.15 0.30
CA MET A 79 26.26 -6.20 1.39
C MET A 79 27.64 -6.47 1.99
N GLU A 80 27.99 -7.73 2.22
CA GLU A 80 29.27 -8.13 2.80
C GLU A 80 30.44 -7.81 1.85
N LEU A 81 30.28 -7.96 0.54
CA LEU A 81 31.29 -7.52 -0.44
C LEU A 81 31.40 -5.99 -0.53
N TYR A 82 30.29 -5.27 -0.38
CA TYR A 82 30.26 -3.81 -0.48
C TYR A 82 30.71 -3.09 0.81
N TYR A 83 30.48 -3.69 1.98
CA TYR A 83 30.81 -3.14 3.30
C TYR A 83 31.98 -3.85 4.00
N GLY A 84 32.33 -5.07 3.62
CA GLY A 84 33.47 -5.82 4.16
C GLY A 84 34.85 -5.31 3.72
N SER A 85 34.88 -4.28 2.86
CA SER A 85 36.10 -3.59 2.44
C SER A 85 36.21 -2.15 3.00
N ARG A 86 35.54 -1.84 4.12
CA ARG A 86 35.65 -0.53 4.79
C ARG A 86 35.68 -0.68 6.31
N ASP A 87 36.87 -0.83 6.86
CA ASP A 87 37.19 -0.50 8.27
C ASP A 87 37.06 1.01 8.59
N GLU A 88 36.36 1.81 7.79
CA GLU A 88 36.39 3.29 7.88
C GLU A 88 35.03 3.99 7.96
N TYR A 89 33.92 3.27 8.16
CA TYR A 89 32.64 3.92 8.52
C TYR A 89 31.97 3.29 9.73
N SER A 90 32.74 3.19 10.82
CA SER A 90 32.14 3.25 12.17
C SER A 90 31.59 4.66 12.40
N VAL A 91 30.42 4.98 11.84
CA VAL A 91 29.51 5.93 12.48
C VAL A 91 28.52 5.09 13.26
N ARG A 92 28.96 4.60 14.42
CA ARG A 92 28.04 4.32 15.51
C ARG A 92 27.36 5.64 15.84
N SER A 93 26.21 5.90 15.23
CA SER A 93 25.30 6.88 15.78
C SER A 93 24.73 6.25 17.06
N ASP A 94 25.37 6.52 18.20
CA ASP A 94 24.88 6.22 19.56
C ASP A 94 23.58 6.98 19.90
N ARG A 95 22.77 7.32 18.89
CA ARG A 95 21.51 8.02 19.06
C ARG A 95 20.39 7.01 18.86
N PRO A 96 19.59 6.70 19.89
CA PRO A 96 18.46 5.81 19.75
C PRO A 96 17.49 6.35 18.70
N LEU A 97 16.85 5.44 17.94
CA LEU A 97 15.88 5.74 16.87
C LEU A 97 14.79 6.74 17.31
N ALA A 98 14.47 6.76 18.60
CA ALA A 98 13.56 7.71 19.24
C ALA A 98 13.97 9.18 19.05
N SER A 99 15.27 9.48 18.93
CA SER A 99 15.78 10.83 18.63
C SER A 99 15.42 11.33 17.22
N PHE A 100 15.08 10.42 16.31
CA PHE A 100 14.65 10.74 14.95
C PHE A 100 13.13 10.81 14.81
N ILE A 101 12.40 10.02 15.62
CA ILE A 101 10.94 9.90 15.54
C ILE A 101 10.22 10.92 16.44
N GLY A 102 10.86 11.36 17.54
CA GLY A 102 10.26 12.23 18.55
C GLY A 102 10.09 13.72 18.20
N SER A 103 10.22 14.12 16.93
CA SER A 103 10.13 15.54 16.53
C SER A 103 9.12 15.82 15.43
N ALA A 104 8.37 14.81 14.97
CA ALA A 104 7.27 15.03 14.04
C ALA A 104 6.05 15.63 14.77
N LYS A 105 5.41 16.66 14.20
CA LYS A 105 4.10 17.14 14.65
C LYS A 105 3.15 15.93 14.74
N GLY A 106 2.63 15.64 15.92
CA GLY A 106 1.80 14.45 16.18
C GLY A 106 2.50 13.31 16.93
N SER A 107 3.78 13.44 17.29
CA SER A 107 4.45 12.54 18.23
C SER A 107 4.21 13.04 19.66
N PHE A 108 3.35 12.34 20.39
CA PHE A 108 2.99 12.68 21.77
C PHE A 108 3.62 11.67 22.73
N ALA A 109 4.16 12.16 23.84
CA ALA A 109 4.75 11.30 24.87
C ALA A 109 3.68 10.65 25.74
N THR A 110 2.50 11.29 25.86
CA THR A 110 1.39 10.79 26.68
C THR A 110 0.03 10.94 26.00
N PRO A 111 -0.97 10.12 26.37
CA PRO A 111 -2.35 10.26 25.87
C PRO A 111 -2.98 11.63 26.15
N GLU A 112 -2.61 12.27 27.25
CA GLU A 112 -3.13 13.60 27.64
C GLU A 112 -2.66 14.70 26.67
N GLU A 113 -1.43 14.61 26.17
CA GLU A 113 -0.91 15.55 25.16
C GLU A 113 -1.66 15.41 23.83
N VAL A 114 -2.07 14.19 23.47
CA VAL A 114 -2.91 13.93 22.29
C VAL A 114 -4.28 14.60 22.45
N ASP A 115 -4.93 14.41 23.60
CA ASP A 115 -6.27 14.97 23.86
C ASP A 115 -6.25 16.50 23.84
N GLN A 116 -5.21 17.10 24.41
CA GLN A 116 -5.03 18.55 24.41
C GLN A 116 -4.79 19.10 22.99
N PHE A 117 -4.00 18.41 22.16
CA PHE A 117 -3.76 18.82 20.78
C PHE A 117 -5.04 18.74 19.93
N ILE A 118 -5.81 17.65 20.05
CA ILE A 118 -7.07 17.48 19.31
C ILE A 118 -8.08 18.57 19.67
N ARG A 119 -8.19 18.94 20.95
CA ARG A 119 -9.07 20.03 21.38
C ARG A 119 -8.65 21.37 20.78
N GLN A 120 -7.36 21.69 20.79
CA GLN A 120 -6.84 22.93 20.21
C GLN A 120 -7.11 23.02 18.71
N GLU A 121 -6.86 21.95 17.96
CA GLU A 121 -7.13 21.93 16.51
C GLU A 121 -8.63 22.06 16.21
N ARG A 122 -9.48 21.38 16.99
CA ARG A 122 -10.94 21.48 16.84
C ARG A 122 -11.45 22.88 17.15
N ASP A 123 -11.04 23.47 18.26
CA ASP A 123 -11.49 24.79 18.68
C ASP A 123 -11.00 25.88 17.68
N ALA A 124 -9.86 25.66 17.01
CA ALA A 124 -9.37 26.53 15.94
C ALA A 124 -10.20 26.44 14.63
N TRP A 125 -10.93 25.34 14.40
CA TRP A 125 -11.82 25.18 13.25
C TRP A 125 -13.23 25.75 13.49
N GLU A 126 -13.61 25.92 14.77
CA GLU A 126 -14.90 26.49 15.17
C GLU A 126 -14.86 28.03 15.33
N SER A 127 -13.70 28.66 15.11
CA SER A 127 -13.50 30.13 15.07
C SER A 127 -13.56 30.68 13.65
#